data_AF-A0A0F9A2P3-F1
#
_entry.id   AF-A0A0F9A2P3-F1
#
_cell.length_a   1.000
_cell.length_b   1.000
_cell.length_c   1.000
_cell.angle_alpha   90.00
_cell.angle_beta   90.00
_cell.angle_gamma   90.00
#
_symmetry.space_group_name_H-M   'P 1'
#
loop_
_entity.id
_entity.type
_entity.pdbx_description
1 polymer ?
#
loop_
_entity_poly.entity_id
_entity_poly.type
_entity_poly.pdbx_seq_one_letter_code
_entity_poly.pdbx_strand_id
1 'polypeptide(L)'
;VLRKKHPPQIGLVPHDPAYSVHTAWDVGYTTCLWVFQVVGMNRYFLRYYEGQGEGIQHYTDLLHKWESEGYRYGSHFGPWDIDNPAHKATEGKTVREIAQEHGIIFQSLPMDKDTNNSIETTKKHFPMSWFDAKGCETGLDALEWFHEKKNTAMSLEGRPYFTDKPEKDWSEHCAKAFIIADQGIPFIRTGSSITTEKIKELQRKHGLVA
;
A
#
# COMPACT_ATOMS: atom_id res chain seq x y z
N VAL A 1 -3.97 -2.16 -19.11
CA VAL A 1 -5.32 -2.64 -19.56
C VAL A 1 -6.32 -2.67 -18.39
N LEU A 2 -6.00 -2.03 -17.25
CA LEU A 2 -6.97 -1.80 -16.17
C LEU A 2 -8.02 -0.79 -16.64
N ARG A 3 -7.59 0.29 -17.30
CA ARG A 3 -8.45 1.33 -17.88
C ARG A 3 -9.43 0.81 -18.95
N LYS A 4 -9.10 -0.31 -19.61
CA LYS A 4 -9.94 -0.94 -20.66
C LYS A 4 -10.80 -2.10 -20.15
N LYS A 5 -10.46 -2.72 -19.02
CA LYS A 5 -11.17 -3.90 -18.48
C LYS A 5 -12.29 -3.55 -17.49
N HIS A 6 -12.25 -2.37 -16.88
CA HIS A 6 -13.22 -1.97 -15.84
C HIS A 6 -13.77 -0.54 -16.00
N PRO A 7 -14.54 -0.24 -17.06
CA PRO A 7 -15.36 0.98 -17.10
C PRO A 7 -16.58 0.76 -16.18
N PRO A 8 -16.80 1.51 -15.07
CA PRO A 8 -16.50 2.93 -14.82
C PRO A 8 -15.71 3.18 -13.51
N GLN A 9 -14.81 2.27 -13.12
CA GLN A 9 -14.10 2.36 -11.83
C GLN A 9 -12.98 3.40 -11.79
N ILE A 10 -12.76 4.13 -12.88
CA ILE A 10 -11.82 5.24 -12.96
C ILE A 10 -12.60 6.44 -13.46
N GLY A 11 -12.67 7.50 -12.65
CA GLY A 11 -13.50 8.66 -12.92
C GLY A 11 -13.36 9.71 -11.83
N LEU A 12 -14.35 10.59 -11.67
CA LEU A 12 -14.38 11.49 -10.51
C LEU A 12 -14.76 10.68 -9.27
N VAL A 13 -13.89 10.66 -8.26
CA VAL A 13 -14.18 10.06 -6.96
C VAL A 13 -14.10 11.16 -5.89
N PRO A 14 -15.23 11.81 -5.54
CA PRO A 14 -15.23 12.86 -4.56
C PRO A 14 -14.98 12.30 -3.15
N HIS A 15 -14.25 13.06 -2.34
CA HIS A 15 -14.14 12.80 -0.90
C HIS A 15 -15.51 13.01 -0.23
N ASP A 16 -15.94 12.02 0.55
CA ASP A 16 -17.14 12.10 1.39
C ASP A 16 -16.76 12.34 2.87
N PRO A 17 -17.01 13.54 3.44
CA PRO A 17 -16.65 13.84 4.82
C PRO A 17 -17.31 12.96 5.90
N ALA A 18 -18.33 12.18 5.54
CA ALA A 18 -18.96 11.23 6.46
C ALA A 18 -18.09 9.99 6.74
N TYR A 19 -17.08 9.72 5.92
CA TYR A 19 -16.21 8.55 6.04
C TYR A 19 -14.78 8.93 6.34
N SER A 20 -14.13 8.16 7.21
CA SER A 20 -12.70 8.31 7.47
C SER A 20 -11.86 8.02 6.21
N VAL A 21 -10.77 8.75 6.08
CA VAL A 21 -9.74 8.53 5.07
C VAL A 21 -8.68 7.61 5.66
N HIS A 22 -8.38 6.52 4.96
CA HIS A 22 -7.35 5.57 5.32
C HIS A 22 -6.18 5.72 4.36
N THR A 23 -5.01 5.28 4.81
CA THR A 23 -3.80 5.31 3.98
C THR A 23 -3.07 3.99 4.05
N ALA A 24 -2.40 3.61 2.96
CA ALA A 24 -1.58 2.41 2.88
C ALA A 24 -0.23 2.73 2.25
N TRP A 25 0.83 2.23 2.87
CA TRP A 25 2.20 2.68 2.63
C TRP A 25 3.09 1.52 2.26
N ASP A 26 3.93 1.71 1.24
CA ASP A 26 5.18 0.98 1.11
C ASP A 26 6.29 1.96 1.48
N VAL A 27 6.96 1.74 2.62
CA VAL A 27 7.95 2.68 3.18
C VAL A 27 9.36 2.23 2.83
N GLY A 28 10.14 3.12 2.23
CA GLY A 28 11.49 2.85 1.80
C GLY A 28 12.17 4.10 1.23
N TYR A 29 13.26 3.90 0.48
CA TYR A 29 13.87 5.02 -0.25
C TYR A 29 12.87 5.65 -1.22
N THR A 30 12.18 4.83 -2.02
CA THR A 30 10.92 5.21 -2.64
C THR A 30 9.82 4.86 -1.64
N THR A 31 9.05 5.85 -1.20
CA THR A 31 7.87 5.62 -0.36
C THR A 31 6.62 5.95 -1.15
N CYS A 32 5.71 4.99 -1.21
CA CYS A 32 4.46 5.08 -1.95
C CYS A 32 3.27 5.07 -0.99
N LEU A 33 2.24 5.84 -1.34
CA LEU A 33 1.10 6.11 -0.48
C LEU A 33 -0.21 6.10 -1.27
N TRP A 34 -1.09 5.16 -0.93
CA TRP A 34 -2.48 5.17 -1.38
C TRP A 34 -3.36 5.81 -0.31
N VAL A 35 -4.25 6.71 -0.72
CA VAL A 35 -5.21 7.42 0.15
C VAL A 35 -6.63 7.09 -0.30
N PHE A 36 -7.46 6.54 0.59
CA PHE A 36 -8.74 5.96 0.20
C PHE A 36 -9.80 5.97 1.30
N GLN A 37 -11.06 5.88 0.91
CA GLN A 37 -12.20 5.66 1.81
C GLN A 37 -12.80 4.27 1.58
N VAL A 38 -13.49 3.73 2.58
CA VAL A 38 -14.22 2.46 2.48
C VAL A 38 -15.69 2.71 2.79
N VAL A 39 -16.58 2.40 1.84
CA VAL A 39 -18.03 2.51 2.02
C VAL A 39 -18.67 1.17 1.68
N GLY A 40 -19.19 0.49 2.70
CA GLY A 40 -19.67 -0.89 2.57
C GLY A 40 -18.57 -1.80 2.01
N MET A 41 -18.81 -2.41 0.85
CA MET A 41 -17.85 -3.29 0.17
C MET A 41 -16.84 -2.54 -0.71
N ASN A 42 -17.16 -1.31 -1.12
CA ASN A 42 -16.39 -0.53 -2.06
C ASN A 42 -15.26 0.23 -1.39
N ARG A 43 -14.21 0.49 -2.17
CA ARG A 43 -13.02 1.26 -1.79
C ARG A 43 -12.85 2.36 -2.81
N TYR A 44 -12.68 3.56 -2.33
CA TYR A 44 -12.63 4.78 -3.11
C TYR A 44 -11.26 5.41 -2.92
N PHE A 45 -10.34 5.09 -3.82
CA PHE A 45 -9.00 5.65 -3.86
C PHE A 45 -9.08 7.09 -4.37
N LEU A 46 -8.78 8.02 -3.48
CA LEU A 46 -8.84 9.46 -3.72
C LEU A 46 -7.52 9.98 -4.30
N ARG A 47 -6.41 9.37 -3.88
CA ARG A 47 -5.07 9.83 -4.26
C ARG A 47 -4.05 8.71 -4.21
N TYR A 48 -3.06 8.83 -5.09
CA TYR A 48 -1.77 8.18 -4.97
C TYR A 48 -0.65 9.23 -4.88
N TYR A 49 0.34 8.99 -4.03
CA TYR A 49 1.55 9.80 -3.93
C TYR A 49 2.78 8.91 -3.82
N GLU A 50 3.89 9.32 -4.41
CA GLU A 50 5.19 8.70 -4.22
C GLU A 50 6.27 9.77 -4.09
N GLY A 51 7.29 9.48 -3.28
CA GLY A 51 8.46 10.33 -3.08
C GLY A 51 9.72 9.50 -2.92
N GLN A 52 10.87 10.08 -3.27
CA GLN A 52 12.17 9.42 -3.18
C GLN A 52 13.13 10.16 -2.26
N GLY A 53 13.74 9.44 -1.31
CA GLY A 53 14.73 9.99 -0.38
C GLY A 53 14.16 10.90 0.70
N GLU A 54 12.83 11.02 0.79
CA GLU A 54 12.16 11.87 1.76
C GLU A 54 12.11 11.22 3.16
N GLY A 55 12.26 12.05 4.20
CA GLY A 55 12.09 11.63 5.60
C GLY A 55 10.62 11.57 6.02
N ILE A 56 10.33 10.95 7.17
CA ILE A 56 8.94 10.79 7.63
C ILE A 56 8.22 12.12 7.89
N GLN A 57 8.96 13.19 8.24
CA GLN A 57 8.42 14.53 8.45
C GLN A 57 7.73 15.06 7.19
N HIS A 58 8.34 14.87 6.01
CA HIS A 58 7.74 15.29 4.72
C HIS A 58 6.35 14.67 4.53
N TYR A 59 6.24 13.38 4.82
CA TYR A 59 4.99 12.65 4.70
C TYR A 59 3.96 13.08 5.76
N THR A 60 4.41 13.41 6.96
CA THR A 60 3.55 13.96 8.02
C THR A 60 2.99 15.32 7.63
N ASP A 61 3.82 16.21 7.09
CA ASP A 61 3.41 17.53 6.60
C ASP A 61 2.41 17.41 5.44
N LEU A 62 2.62 16.43 4.56
CA LEU A 62 1.69 16.11 3.48
C LEU A 62 0.33 15.65 4.01
N LEU A 63 0.31 14.80 5.05
CA LEU A 63 -0.93 14.37 5.69
C LEU A 63 -1.67 15.55 6.34
N HIS A 64 -0.96 16.40 7.10
CA HIS A 64 -1.54 17.61 7.71
C HIS A 64 -2.10 18.57 6.66
N LYS A 65 -1.42 18.73 5.53
CA LYS A 65 -1.93 19.52 4.41
C LYS A 65 -3.28 18.97 3.94
N TRP A 66 -3.39 17.68 3.68
CA TRP A 66 -4.66 17.10 3.23
C TRP A 66 -5.74 17.07 4.33
N GLU A 67 -5.35 17.03 5.61
CA GLU A 67 -6.28 17.22 6.73
C GLU A 67 -6.87 18.64 6.71
N SER A 68 -6.05 19.67 6.43
CA SER A 68 -6.53 21.04 6.22
C SER A 68 -7.46 21.20 5.00
N GLU A 69 -7.34 20.30 4.02
CA GLU A 69 -8.25 20.19 2.86
C GLU A 69 -9.55 19.42 3.20
N GLY A 70 -9.69 18.94 4.44
CA GLY A 70 -10.91 18.33 4.99
C GLY A 70 -10.84 16.83 5.22
N TYR A 71 -9.69 16.18 5.01
CA TYR A 71 -9.55 14.75 5.27
C TYR A 71 -9.57 14.48 6.77
N ARG A 72 -10.27 13.42 7.19
CA ARG A 72 -10.27 12.94 8.58
C ARG A 72 -9.70 11.54 8.61
N TYR A 73 -8.48 11.39 9.12
CA TYR A 73 -7.80 10.10 9.03
C TYR A 73 -8.39 9.06 9.99
N GLY A 74 -8.46 7.83 9.50
CA GLY A 74 -8.74 6.63 10.27
C GLY A 74 -7.48 5.82 10.51
N SER A 75 -7.17 4.92 9.57
CA SER A 75 -6.06 3.97 9.70
C SER A 75 -4.92 4.30 8.75
N HIS A 76 -3.69 4.19 9.24
CA HIS A 76 -2.48 4.16 8.41
C HIS A 76 -1.95 2.73 8.39
N PHE A 77 -1.89 2.09 7.23
CA PHE A 77 -1.41 0.72 7.06
C PHE A 77 0.03 0.75 6.56
N GLY A 78 0.93 0.11 7.31
CA GLY A 78 2.34 0.01 6.95
C GLY A 78 2.71 -1.41 6.52
N PRO A 79 3.90 -1.59 5.91
CA PRO A 79 4.41 -2.91 5.59
C PRO A 79 4.79 -3.67 6.88
N TRP A 80 4.84 -5.00 6.80
CA TRP A 80 5.09 -5.88 7.96
C TRP A 80 6.48 -5.70 8.58
N ASP A 81 7.44 -5.20 7.81
CA ASP A 81 8.85 -5.00 8.17
C ASP A 81 9.14 -3.59 8.69
N ILE A 82 8.11 -2.80 8.99
CA ILE A 82 8.24 -1.45 9.55
C ILE A 82 8.94 -1.43 10.93
N ASP A 83 9.00 -2.59 11.58
CA ASP A 83 9.71 -2.82 12.84
C ASP A 83 11.21 -3.12 12.62
N ASN A 84 11.70 -3.10 11.39
CA ASN A 84 13.13 -3.20 11.12
C ASN A 84 13.83 -1.86 11.41
N PRO A 85 15.11 -1.88 11.85
CA PRO A 85 15.88 -0.67 12.08
C PRO A 85 15.94 0.18 10.81
N ALA A 86 15.70 1.50 10.93
CA ALA A 86 15.77 2.40 9.79
C ALA A 86 17.20 2.39 9.21
N HIS A 87 17.32 2.12 7.91
CA HIS A 87 18.63 1.85 7.31
C HIS A 87 19.57 3.06 7.16
N LYS A 88 19.18 4.27 7.56
CA LYS A 88 20.08 5.44 7.52
C LYS A 88 19.77 6.40 8.66
N ALA A 89 20.80 6.75 9.42
CA ALA A 89 20.98 7.97 10.22
C ALA A 89 20.37 8.11 11.62
N THR A 90 19.45 7.25 12.08
CA THR A 90 18.93 7.36 13.46
C THR A 90 19.29 6.10 14.25
N GLU A 91 20.35 6.17 15.05
CA GLU A 91 20.86 5.04 15.83
C GLU A 91 19.71 4.36 16.62
N GLY A 92 19.39 3.12 16.24
CA GLY A 92 18.57 2.19 17.03
C GLY A 92 17.05 2.27 16.88
N LYS A 93 16.48 3.24 16.14
CA LYS A 93 15.02 3.34 15.98
C LYS A 93 14.51 2.64 14.71
N THR A 94 13.35 2.02 14.83
CA THR A 94 12.56 1.44 13.74
C THR A 94 11.82 2.52 12.96
N VAL A 95 11.41 2.21 11.73
CA VAL A 95 10.57 3.12 10.93
C VAL A 95 9.25 3.43 11.66
N ARG A 96 8.69 2.45 12.38
CA ARG A 96 7.48 2.64 13.19
C ARG A 96 7.67 3.67 14.30
N GLU A 97 8.75 3.58 15.06
CA GLU A 97 9.03 4.50 16.17
C GLU A 97 9.21 5.92 15.65
N ILE A 98 9.97 6.08 14.56
CA ILE A 98 10.16 7.39 13.92
C ILE A 98 8.81 7.95 13.42
N ALA A 99 7.98 7.13 12.78
CA ALA A 99 6.65 7.55 12.34
C ALA A 99 5.73 7.94 13.50
N GLN A 100 5.76 7.18 14.60
CA GLN A 100 4.96 7.46 15.79
C GLN A 100 5.37 8.78 16.46
N GLU A 101 6.67 9.10 16.50
CA GLU A 101 7.18 10.38 16.98
C GLU A 101 6.66 11.57 16.16
N HIS A 102 6.33 11.32 14.89
CA HIS A 102 5.76 12.31 13.98
C HIS A 102 4.23 12.19 13.85
N GLY A 103 3.57 11.45 14.74
CA GLY A 103 2.10 11.36 14.79
C GLY A 103 1.47 10.35 13.83
N ILE A 104 2.26 9.55 13.10
CA ILE A 104 1.76 8.49 12.23
C ILE A 104 1.78 7.16 13.00
N ILE A 105 0.60 6.67 13.35
CA ILE A 105 0.44 5.39 14.04
C ILE A 105 0.05 4.32 13.04
N PHE A 106 1.02 3.51 12.64
CA PHE A 106 0.80 2.41 11.71
C PHE A 106 0.06 1.24 12.36
N GLN A 107 -1.04 0.83 11.74
CA GLN A 107 -1.72 -0.43 12.03
C GLN A 107 -0.93 -1.58 11.42
N SER A 108 -0.64 -2.58 12.24
CA SER A 108 0.00 -3.81 11.81
C SER A 108 -1.01 -4.73 11.14
N LEU A 109 -0.58 -5.38 10.06
CA LEU A 109 -1.41 -6.29 9.28
C LEU A 109 -0.85 -7.71 9.28
N PRO A 110 -1.73 -8.74 9.31
CA PRO A 110 -1.34 -10.12 9.12
C PRO A 110 -1.18 -10.35 7.61
N MET A 111 -0.04 -9.95 7.04
CA MET A 111 0.20 -10.09 5.61
C MET A 111 0.48 -11.54 5.23
N ASP A 112 0.00 -11.94 4.05
CA ASP A 112 0.40 -13.21 3.47
C ASP A 112 1.89 -13.14 3.07
N LYS A 113 2.64 -14.19 3.40
CA LYS A 113 4.03 -14.32 2.95
C LYS A 113 4.13 -14.52 1.45
N ASP A 114 3.14 -15.19 0.88
CA ASP A 114 3.10 -15.45 -0.54
C ASP A 114 2.60 -14.19 -1.24
N THR A 115 3.56 -13.48 -1.84
CA THR A 115 3.28 -12.29 -2.63
C THR A 115 2.32 -12.61 -3.77
N ASN A 116 2.38 -13.80 -4.37
CA ASN A 116 1.47 -14.19 -5.45
C ASN A 116 0.04 -14.39 -4.94
N ASN A 117 -0.14 -14.99 -3.76
CA ASN A 117 -1.49 -15.08 -3.17
C ASN A 117 -2.06 -13.70 -2.84
N SER A 118 -1.21 -12.79 -2.36
CA SER A 118 -1.59 -11.40 -2.11
C SER A 118 -2.02 -10.69 -3.39
N ILE A 119 -1.27 -10.86 -4.49
CA ILE A 119 -1.58 -10.32 -5.82
C ILE A 119 -2.91 -10.88 -6.33
N GLU A 120 -3.11 -12.19 -6.29
CA GLU A 120 -4.34 -12.83 -6.77
C GLU A 120 -5.56 -12.45 -5.94
N THR A 121 -5.40 -12.30 -4.63
CA THR A 121 -6.46 -11.80 -3.75
C THR A 121 -6.82 -10.35 -4.07
N THR A 122 -5.80 -9.49 -4.19
CA THR A 122 -5.97 -8.09 -4.55
C THR A 122 -6.65 -7.94 -5.91
N LYS A 123 -6.30 -8.79 -6.88
CA LYS A 123 -6.90 -8.79 -8.22
C LYS A 123 -8.41 -9.03 -8.20
N LYS A 124 -8.89 -9.92 -7.31
CA LYS A 124 -10.33 -10.20 -7.14
C LYS A 124 -11.11 -9.00 -6.62
N HIS A 125 -10.44 -8.01 -6.03
CA HIS A 125 -11.06 -6.83 -5.47
C HIS A 125 -10.97 -5.57 -6.34
N PHE A 126 -10.31 -5.62 -7.50
CA PHE A 126 -10.40 -4.53 -8.49
C PHE A 126 -11.86 -4.17 -8.83
N PRO A 127 -12.79 -5.13 -9.02
CA PRO A 127 -14.19 -4.83 -9.29
C PRO A 127 -14.94 -4.03 -8.20
N MET A 128 -14.33 -3.80 -7.03
CA MET A 128 -14.89 -2.97 -5.95
C MET A 128 -14.01 -1.74 -5.66
N SER A 129 -12.92 -1.56 -6.40
CA SER A 129 -11.96 -0.46 -6.25
C SER A 129 -12.29 0.64 -7.26
N TRP A 130 -12.60 1.82 -6.76
CA TRP A 130 -12.85 3.04 -7.53
C TRP A 130 -11.66 3.97 -7.37
N PHE A 131 -11.20 4.58 -8.45
CA PHE A 131 -10.02 5.45 -8.46
C PHE A 131 -10.38 6.81 -9.02
N ASP A 132 -9.97 7.86 -8.31
CA ASP A 132 -10.00 9.20 -8.87
C ASP A 132 -9.05 9.29 -10.07
N ALA A 133 -9.57 9.68 -11.22
CA ALA A 133 -8.82 9.68 -12.48
C ALA A 133 -7.59 10.60 -12.42
N LYS A 134 -7.67 11.71 -11.68
CA LYS A 134 -6.58 12.68 -11.55
C LYS A 134 -5.72 12.39 -10.32
N GLY A 135 -6.36 12.18 -9.18
CA GLY A 135 -5.68 11.92 -7.91
C GLY A 135 -4.86 10.63 -7.93
N CYS A 136 -5.24 9.64 -8.74
CA CYS A 136 -4.58 8.36 -8.84
C CYS A 136 -3.83 8.15 -10.17
N GLU A 137 -3.64 9.17 -11.01
CA GLU A 137 -3.08 9.02 -12.36
C GLU A 137 -1.77 8.23 -12.38
N THR A 138 -0.76 8.69 -11.64
CA THR A 138 0.56 8.02 -11.55
C THR A 138 0.46 6.61 -10.97
N GLY A 139 -0.40 6.42 -9.95
CA GLY A 139 -0.59 5.11 -9.34
C GLY A 139 -1.28 4.13 -10.28
N LEU A 140 -2.22 4.61 -11.09
CA LEU A 140 -2.87 3.82 -12.13
C LEU A 140 -1.88 3.42 -13.22
N ASP A 141 -1.00 4.33 -13.65
CA ASP A 141 0.06 4.01 -14.62
C ASP A 141 1.00 2.92 -14.08
N ALA A 142 1.41 3.02 -12.80
CA ALA A 142 2.21 2.01 -12.13
C ALA A 142 1.47 0.66 -12.01
N LEU A 143 0.22 0.64 -11.58
CA LEU A 143 -0.58 -0.59 -11.50
C LEU A 143 -0.82 -1.22 -12.88
N GLU A 144 -0.90 -0.43 -13.95
CA GLU A 144 -0.98 -0.94 -15.32
C GLU A 144 0.35 -1.49 -15.84
N TRP A 145 1.47 -0.97 -15.34
CA TRP A 145 2.82 -1.42 -15.68
C TRP A 145 3.27 -2.65 -14.89
N PHE A 146 2.77 -2.82 -13.66
CA PHE A 146 3.16 -3.90 -12.76
C PHE A 146 3.03 -5.28 -13.44
N HIS A 147 4.13 -6.02 -13.47
CA HIS A 147 4.24 -7.26 -14.23
C HIS A 147 5.19 -8.27 -13.57
N GLU A 148 5.11 -9.50 -14.05
CA GLU A 148 5.97 -10.58 -13.62
C GLU A 148 7.37 -10.46 -14.24
N LYS A 149 8.40 -10.71 -13.45
CA LYS A 149 9.79 -10.71 -13.87
C LYS A 149 10.04 -11.73 -14.96
N LYS A 150 10.61 -11.25 -16.06
CA LYS A 150 11.02 -12.08 -17.20
C LYS A 150 12.44 -12.60 -17.00
N ASN A 151 12.62 -13.91 -17.12
CA ASN A 151 13.95 -14.51 -17.23
C ASN A 151 14.45 -14.35 -18.67
N THR A 152 15.27 -13.33 -18.92
CA THR A 152 15.78 -13.02 -20.26
C THR A 152 16.66 -14.14 -20.82
N ALA A 153 17.44 -14.83 -19.98
CA ALA A 153 18.32 -15.92 -20.40
C ALA A 153 17.55 -17.19 -20.83
N MET A 154 16.38 -17.44 -20.24
CA MET A 154 15.51 -18.58 -20.61
C MET A 154 14.43 -18.21 -21.64
N SER A 155 14.27 -16.92 -21.93
CA SER A 155 13.29 -16.46 -22.91
C SER A 155 13.81 -16.64 -24.33
N LEU A 156 12.93 -17.08 -25.23
CA LEU A 156 13.18 -17.10 -26.67
C LEU A 156 12.37 -16.01 -27.36
N GLU A 157 12.71 -15.68 -28.60
CA GLU A 157 11.91 -14.76 -29.41
C GLU A 157 10.45 -15.24 -29.51
N GLY A 158 9.51 -14.35 -29.16
CA GLY A 158 8.07 -14.67 -29.09
C GLY A 158 7.65 -15.60 -27.94
N ARG A 159 8.58 -16.08 -27.11
CA ARG A 159 8.32 -17.03 -26.01
C ARG A 159 9.00 -16.57 -24.71
N PRO A 160 8.37 -15.63 -23.97
CA PRO A 160 8.90 -15.19 -22.69
C PRO A 160 8.81 -16.31 -21.65
N TYR A 161 9.85 -16.43 -20.81
CA TYR A 161 9.83 -17.24 -19.59
C TYR A 161 9.76 -16.28 -18.40
N PHE A 162 8.80 -16.49 -17.50
CA PHE A 162 8.63 -15.65 -16.30
C PHE A 162 8.96 -16.43 -15.02
N THR A 163 9.28 -15.72 -13.94
CA THR A 163 9.91 -16.30 -12.73
C THR A 163 8.98 -16.47 -11.53
N ASP A 164 7.67 -16.33 -11.71
CA ASP A 164 6.62 -16.30 -10.68
C ASP A 164 6.88 -15.25 -9.58
N LYS A 165 7.61 -14.18 -9.93
CA LYS A 165 7.96 -13.09 -9.02
C LYS A 165 7.67 -11.77 -9.70
N PRO A 166 7.19 -10.75 -8.97
CA PRO A 166 7.11 -9.40 -9.51
C PRO A 166 8.46 -8.91 -10.03
N GLU A 167 8.43 -8.13 -11.12
CA GLU A 167 9.61 -7.38 -11.55
C GLU A 167 9.94 -6.28 -10.53
N LYS A 168 11.23 -6.09 -10.26
CA LYS A 168 11.72 -5.09 -9.31
C LYS A 168 12.00 -3.78 -10.03
N ASP A 169 10.94 -3.14 -10.50
CA ASP A 169 11.01 -1.85 -11.17
C ASP A 169 10.20 -0.78 -10.44
N TRP A 170 10.10 0.41 -11.05
CA TRP A 170 9.42 1.57 -10.49
C TRP A 170 7.95 1.30 -10.08
N SER A 171 7.29 0.30 -10.68
CA SER A 171 5.89 -0.03 -10.37
C SER A 171 5.70 -0.88 -9.12
N GLU A 172 6.77 -1.53 -8.62
CA GLU A 172 6.65 -2.53 -7.53
C GLU A 172 6.16 -1.90 -6.22
N HIS A 173 6.67 -0.71 -5.89
CA HIS A 173 6.35 -0.02 -4.64
C HIS A 173 4.90 0.45 -4.61
N CYS A 174 4.41 0.94 -5.75
CA CYS A 174 3.01 1.29 -5.95
C CYS A 174 2.10 0.08 -5.72
N ALA A 175 2.40 -1.04 -6.38
CA ALA A 175 1.63 -2.27 -6.29
C ALA A 175 1.66 -2.85 -4.87
N LYS A 176 2.82 -2.81 -4.21
CA LYS A 176 2.96 -3.25 -2.81
C LYS A 176 2.09 -2.40 -1.89
N ALA A 177 2.14 -1.08 -1.95
CA ALA A 177 1.27 -0.22 -1.16
C ALA A 177 -0.23 -0.49 -1.42
N PHE A 178 -0.61 -0.83 -2.66
CA PHE A 178 -1.98 -1.20 -3.01
C PHE A 178 -2.43 -2.54 -2.39
N ILE A 179 -1.55 -3.55 -2.41
CA ILE A 179 -1.77 -4.83 -1.73
C ILE A 179 -1.93 -4.62 -0.21
N ILE A 180 -1.14 -3.73 0.37
CA ILE A 180 -1.23 -3.36 1.79
C ILE A 180 -2.60 -2.74 2.08
N ALA A 181 -3.13 -1.88 1.19
CA ALA A 181 -4.49 -1.36 1.30
C ALA A 181 -5.53 -2.48 1.31
N ASP A 182 -5.42 -3.42 0.36
CA ASP A 182 -6.32 -4.58 0.25
C ASP A 182 -6.38 -5.40 1.55
N GLN A 183 -5.21 -5.74 2.07
CA GLN A 183 -5.06 -6.52 3.30
C GLN A 183 -5.49 -5.75 4.55
N GLY A 184 -5.41 -4.41 4.53
CA GLY A 184 -5.80 -3.55 5.63
C GLY A 184 -7.32 -3.35 5.78
N ILE A 185 -8.06 -3.35 4.67
CA ILE A 185 -9.50 -3.04 4.65
C ILE A 185 -10.34 -3.90 5.60
N PRO A 186 -10.12 -5.21 5.76
CA PRO A 186 -10.85 -6.02 6.74
C PRO A 186 -10.75 -5.50 8.18
N PHE A 187 -9.65 -4.84 8.56
CA PHE A 187 -9.41 -4.32 9.92
C PHE A 187 -10.11 -3.00 10.20
N ILE A 188 -10.42 -2.23 9.16
CA ILE A 188 -11.27 -1.03 9.27
C ILE A 188 -12.67 -1.46 9.73
N ARG A 189 -13.21 -2.51 9.10
CA ARG A 189 -14.61 -2.93 9.25
C ARG A 189 -14.92 -3.56 10.61
N THR A 190 -13.93 -4.18 11.24
CA THR A 190 -14.10 -4.88 12.52
C THR A 190 -13.83 -3.99 13.73
N GLY A 191 -13.33 -2.76 13.53
CA GLY A 191 -12.87 -1.88 14.62
C GLY A 191 -11.78 -2.51 15.50
N SER A 192 -11.18 -3.61 15.05
CA SER A 192 -10.30 -4.46 15.86
C SER A 192 -8.87 -4.30 15.37
N SER A 193 -8.05 -3.58 16.13
CA SER A 193 -6.60 -3.61 15.97
C SER A 193 -6.06 -4.96 16.44
N ILE A 194 -5.27 -5.65 15.62
CA ILE A 194 -4.55 -6.85 16.07
C ILE A 194 -3.53 -6.43 17.12
N THR A 195 -3.48 -7.16 18.24
CA THR A 195 -2.52 -6.91 19.32
C THR A 195 -1.09 -7.22 18.89
N THR A 196 -0.12 -6.49 19.45
CA THR A 196 1.32 -6.69 19.23
C THR A 196 1.74 -8.14 19.47
N GLU A 197 1.13 -8.82 20.43
CA GLU A 197 1.36 -10.24 20.73
C GLU A 197 0.91 -11.15 19.60
N LYS A 198 -0.28 -10.89 19.03
CA LYS A 198 -0.79 -11.67 17.91
C LYS A 198 0.01 -11.40 16.63
N ILE A 199 0.51 -10.18 16.46
CA ILE A 199 1.48 -9.85 15.41
C ILE A 199 2.76 -10.65 15.59
N LYS A 200 3.37 -10.64 16.77
CA LYS A 200 4.59 -11.43 17.05
C LYS A 200 4.36 -12.93 16.91
N GLU A 201 3.19 -13.43 17.28
CA GLU A 201 2.79 -14.82 17.06
C GLU A 201 2.73 -15.15 15.57
N LEU A 202 2.09 -14.29 14.77
CA LEU A 202 2.04 -14.44 13.32
C LEU A 202 3.45 -14.34 12.72
N GLN A 203 4.22 -13.31 13.05
CA GLN A 203 5.59 -13.14 12.57
C GLN A 203 6.48 -14.35 12.91
N ARG A 204 6.34 -14.97 14.10
CA ARG A 204 7.06 -16.22 14.47
C ARG A 204 6.54 -17.45 13.75
N LYS A 205 5.23 -17.67 13.70
CA LYS A 205 4.60 -18.74 12.90
C LYS A 205 5.03 -18.65 11.43
N HIS A 206 5.28 -17.42 11.00
CA HIS A 206 5.70 -17.05 9.68
C HIS A 206 7.24 -16.76 9.60
N GLY A 207 8.07 -17.17 10.55
CA GLY A 207 9.55 -17.12 10.41
C GLY A 207 10.15 -15.77 9.97
N LEU A 208 9.48 -14.67 10.31
CA LEU A 208 9.88 -13.28 10.02
C LEU A 208 10.63 -12.65 11.20
N VAL A 209 10.69 -13.35 12.34
CA VAL A 209 11.52 -13.02 13.50
C VAL A 209 12.34 -14.25 13.82
N ALA A 210 13.62 -14.05 14.11
CA ALA A 210 14.52 -15.07 14.65
C ALA A 210 14.04 -15.59 16.02
#